data_AF-A0A519LYN9-F1
#
_entry.id   AF-A0A519LYN9-F1
#
_cell.length_a   1.000
_cell.length_b   1.000
_cell.length_c   1.000
_cell.angle_alpha   90.00
_cell.angle_beta   90.00
_cell.angle_gamma   90.00
#
_symmetry.space_group_name_H-M   'P 1'
#
loop_
_entity.id
_entity.type
_entity.pdbx_description
1 polymer ?
#
loop_
_entity_poly.entity_id
_entity_poly.type
_entity_poly.pdbx_seq_one_letter_code
_entity_poly.pdbx_strand_id
1 'polypeptide(L)'
;SIDNFMVNHPKIAKKDVVIEKARFDYHFLFGDDFVAIDSTSSVQLNKMKFSPFVKYSIEKDTTYQLKAKIPSMPAQDFIESLPNGLFTNFEGMEAEGTFSYMLNFLYNKNKPGALIFDSSLSKNNLKIIKYGEADLAKLNSSFIYRAVDNGRQQRAVLVGPGNPNFTPINEISPYLRKAVLTSEDPSFFSHRGFITEAFKQSIIKNIRTKKFSRGASTISMQLVKNVFLTREKTLSRKLEEILLVYILENNRIASKERMLEVYFNVIEWGPNIYGIGEAAQFYFQKHPSELSLDECVYLASIVPRPKAFMWQFNDQGNLKAYAGRHNDYIKKLMLRRGLLIPEDTISQTGTVNVTGIARSYIRIKETVPAENDSIDFEEFDF
;
A
#
# COMPACT_ATOMS: atom_id res chain seq x y z
N SER A 1 -11.72 -13.45 34.79
CA SER A 1 -10.45 -12.81 34.40
C SER A 1 -9.47 -13.93 34.12
N ILE A 2 -8.67 -13.83 33.08
CA ILE A 2 -7.60 -14.75 32.74
C ILE A 2 -6.33 -13.94 32.83
N ASP A 3 -5.43 -14.36 33.71
CA ASP A 3 -4.11 -13.75 33.81
C ASP A 3 -3.17 -14.43 32.81
N ASN A 4 -2.29 -13.65 32.17
CA ASN A 4 -1.36 -14.11 31.13
C ASN A 4 -2.03 -14.92 30.00
N PHE A 5 -3.15 -14.41 29.49
CA PHE A 5 -3.86 -15.03 28.38
C PHE A 5 -2.97 -15.04 27.13
N MET A 6 -2.64 -16.25 26.67
CA MET A 6 -1.74 -16.45 25.54
C MET A 6 -2.50 -16.83 24.27
N VAL A 7 -2.18 -16.16 23.16
CA VAL A 7 -2.70 -16.47 21.83
C VAL A 7 -1.55 -16.89 20.93
N ASN A 8 -1.55 -18.15 20.50
CA ASN A 8 -0.65 -18.68 19.47
C ASN A 8 -1.48 -18.97 18.21
N HIS A 9 -1.40 -18.10 17.21
CA HIS A 9 -2.03 -18.38 15.92
C HIS A 9 -1.29 -17.66 14.78
N PRO A 10 -0.81 -18.38 13.73
CA PRO A 10 0.09 -17.82 12.70
C PRO A 10 -0.54 -16.71 11.85
N LYS A 11 -1.88 -16.65 11.74
CA LYS A 11 -2.57 -15.53 11.09
C LYS A 11 -2.64 -14.26 11.94
N ILE A 12 -2.48 -14.39 13.27
CA ILE A 12 -2.53 -13.27 14.22
C ILE A 12 -1.12 -12.72 14.42
N ALA A 13 -0.15 -13.58 14.77
CA ALA A 13 1.25 -13.23 14.93
C ALA A 13 2.15 -14.46 14.72
N LYS A 14 3.45 -14.23 14.46
CA LYS A 14 4.44 -15.32 14.34
C LYS A 14 4.99 -15.81 15.67
N LYS A 15 4.85 -15.00 16.72
CA LYS A 15 5.28 -15.29 18.09
C LYS A 15 4.06 -15.39 18.98
N ASP A 16 4.25 -15.98 20.16
CA ASP A 16 3.22 -15.99 21.19
C ASP A 16 2.85 -14.57 21.60
N VAL A 17 1.55 -14.34 21.70
CA VAL A 17 0.99 -13.06 22.13
C VAL A 17 0.51 -13.24 23.55
N VAL A 18 1.11 -12.54 24.50
CA VAL A 18 0.71 -12.62 25.91
C VAL A 18 -0.03 -11.35 26.29
N ILE A 19 -1.23 -11.52 26.86
CA ILE A 19 -2.05 -10.45 27.41
C ILE A 19 -2.10 -10.66 28.92
N GLU A 20 -1.52 -9.73 29.68
CA GLU A 20 -1.36 -9.88 31.13
C GLU A 20 -2.69 -10.08 31.85
N LYS A 21 -3.72 -9.31 31.47
CA LYS A 21 -5.06 -9.43 32.04
C LYS A 21 -6.10 -9.41 30.94
N ALA A 22 -6.80 -10.51 30.75
CA ALA A 22 -7.92 -10.60 29.81
C ALA A 22 -9.23 -10.89 30.54
N ARG A 23 -10.29 -10.18 30.20
CA ARG A 23 -11.65 -10.51 30.64
C ARG A 23 -12.57 -10.49 29.44
N PHE A 24 -13.36 -11.55 29.32
CA PHE A 24 -14.33 -11.73 28.26
C PHE A 24 -15.69 -11.93 28.89
N ASP A 25 -16.67 -11.15 28.45
CA ASP A 25 -18.07 -11.25 28.85
C ASP A 25 -18.90 -11.22 27.57
N TYR A 26 -19.45 -12.36 27.18
CA TYR A 26 -20.13 -12.53 25.90
C TYR A 26 -21.59 -12.88 26.11
N HIS A 27 -22.46 -12.09 25.48
CA HIS A 27 -23.89 -12.32 25.45
C HIS A 27 -24.27 -12.85 24.07
N PHE A 28 -24.54 -14.15 23.99
CA PHE A 28 -24.95 -14.80 22.75
C PHE A 28 -26.47 -14.78 22.61
N LEU A 29 -26.94 -14.41 21.44
CA LEU A 29 -28.34 -14.46 21.05
C LEU A 29 -28.49 -15.42 19.88
N PHE A 30 -29.43 -16.36 20.01
CA PHE A 30 -29.80 -17.30 18.98
C PHE A 30 -31.27 -17.10 18.63
N GLY A 31 -31.56 -16.93 17.35
CA GLY A 31 -32.90 -16.98 16.80
C GLY A 31 -32.95 -18.00 15.66
N ASP A 32 -34.15 -18.29 15.16
CA ASP A 32 -34.36 -19.30 14.11
C ASP A 32 -33.56 -19.00 12.82
N ASP A 33 -33.24 -17.73 12.59
CA ASP A 33 -32.62 -17.20 11.38
C ASP A 33 -31.43 -16.25 11.65
N PHE A 34 -30.94 -16.19 12.89
CA PHE A 34 -29.76 -15.41 13.22
C PHE A 34 -28.97 -15.97 14.40
N VAL A 35 -27.66 -15.67 14.39
CA VAL A 35 -26.79 -15.79 15.56
C VAL A 35 -26.08 -14.46 15.78
N ALA A 36 -26.01 -14.03 17.02
CA ALA A 36 -25.35 -12.78 17.38
C ALA A 36 -24.55 -12.88 18.68
N ILE A 37 -23.47 -12.09 18.72
CA ILE A 37 -22.84 -11.59 19.92
C ILE A 37 -23.40 -10.18 20.12
N ASP A 38 -24.19 -9.99 21.18
CA ASP A 38 -24.89 -8.74 21.44
C ASP A 38 -23.94 -7.63 21.90
N SER A 39 -24.38 -6.37 21.74
CA SER A 39 -23.64 -5.16 22.10
C SER A 39 -23.40 -4.98 23.60
N THR A 40 -24.13 -5.71 24.45
CA THR A 40 -23.86 -5.83 25.89
C THR A 40 -22.61 -6.65 26.19
N SER A 41 -22.07 -7.38 25.21
CA SER A 41 -20.79 -8.07 25.34
C SER A 41 -19.65 -7.06 25.55
N SER A 42 -18.70 -7.45 26.39
CA SER A 42 -17.51 -6.66 26.67
C SER A 42 -16.26 -7.52 26.69
N VAL A 43 -15.18 -6.95 26.16
CA VAL A 43 -13.85 -7.53 26.20
C VAL A 43 -12.93 -6.49 26.81
N GLN A 44 -12.14 -6.93 27.79
CA GLN A 44 -11.09 -6.12 28.39
C GLN A 44 -9.75 -6.82 28.17
N LEU A 45 -8.81 -6.12 27.56
CA LEU A 45 -7.42 -6.54 27.41
C LEU A 45 -6.56 -5.50 28.13
N ASN A 46 -5.89 -5.90 29.21
CA ASN A 46 -5.20 -5.03 30.16
C ASN A 46 -6.13 -3.89 30.65
N LYS A 47 -5.83 -2.62 30.34
CA LYS A 47 -6.68 -1.47 30.68
C LYS A 47 -7.70 -1.14 29.59
N MET A 48 -7.48 -1.62 28.36
CA MET A 48 -8.34 -1.35 27.21
C MET A 48 -9.61 -2.18 27.27
N LYS A 49 -10.75 -1.51 27.12
CA LYS A 49 -12.07 -2.14 27.05
C LYS A 49 -12.69 -1.87 25.68
N PHE A 50 -13.32 -2.87 25.10
CA PHE A 50 -14.13 -2.70 23.90
C PHE A 50 -15.38 -3.57 23.93
N SER A 51 -16.42 -3.10 23.26
CA SER A 51 -17.70 -3.80 23.12
C SER A 51 -17.84 -4.29 21.68
N PRO A 52 -17.62 -5.60 21.42
CA PRO A 52 -17.89 -6.18 20.12
C PRO A 52 -19.38 -6.47 19.95
N PHE A 53 -19.87 -6.31 18.72
CA PHE A 53 -21.14 -6.84 18.27
C PHE A 53 -20.90 -7.56 16.95
N VAL A 54 -21.41 -8.77 16.83
CA VAL A 54 -21.34 -9.54 15.59
C VAL A 54 -22.72 -10.15 15.37
N LYS A 55 -23.31 -9.99 14.20
CA LYS A 55 -24.56 -10.65 13.85
C LYS A 55 -24.46 -11.26 12.45
N TYR A 56 -24.77 -12.54 12.36
CA TYR A 56 -25.05 -13.23 11.11
C TYR A 56 -26.54 -13.51 11.05
N SER A 57 -27.18 -13.20 9.93
CA SER A 57 -28.63 -13.39 9.77
C SER A 57 -28.96 -13.82 8.34
N ILE A 58 -29.98 -14.68 8.22
CA ILE A 58 -30.52 -15.23 6.98
C ILE A 58 -32.03 -14.99 6.82
N GLU A 59 -32.64 -14.14 7.67
CA GLU A 59 -34.09 -13.89 7.73
C GLU A 59 -34.70 -13.51 6.37
N LYS A 60 -34.19 -12.44 5.75
CA LYS A 60 -34.61 -11.99 4.40
C LYS A 60 -33.46 -12.08 3.40
N ASP A 61 -32.31 -11.56 3.79
CA ASP A 61 -31.06 -11.56 3.03
C ASP A 61 -29.95 -12.16 3.90
N THR A 62 -28.91 -12.73 3.29
CA THR A 62 -27.72 -13.12 4.05
C THR A 62 -26.92 -11.86 4.42
N THR A 63 -26.90 -11.52 5.70
CA THR A 63 -26.20 -10.33 6.22
C THR A 63 -25.13 -10.68 7.23
N TYR A 64 -24.05 -9.89 7.19
CA TYR A 64 -22.93 -9.94 8.12
C TYR A 64 -22.78 -8.55 8.72
N GLN A 65 -22.99 -8.45 10.03
CA GLN A 65 -22.84 -7.21 10.78
C GLN A 65 -21.70 -7.35 11.77
N LEU A 66 -20.85 -6.34 11.82
CA LEU A 66 -19.81 -6.20 12.82
C LEU A 66 -19.82 -4.77 13.32
N LYS A 67 -19.90 -4.59 14.63
CA LYS A 67 -19.64 -3.31 15.27
C LYS A 67 -18.60 -3.50 16.36
N ALA A 68 -17.78 -2.49 16.57
CA ALA A 68 -16.84 -2.47 17.68
C ALA A 68 -16.81 -1.06 18.25
N LYS A 69 -16.88 -0.94 19.56
CA LYS A 69 -16.80 0.34 20.26
C LYS A 69 -15.73 0.29 21.32
N ILE A 70 -14.79 1.25 21.28
CA ILE A 70 -13.91 1.58 22.39
C ILE A 70 -14.49 2.85 23.02
N PRO A 71 -14.97 2.81 24.27
CA PRO A 71 -15.43 4.01 24.96
C PRO A 71 -14.28 5.01 25.14
N SER A 72 -14.60 6.24 25.55
CA SER A 72 -13.57 7.25 25.82
C SER A 72 -12.57 6.72 26.86
N MET A 73 -11.28 6.70 26.50
CA MET A 73 -10.20 6.26 27.38
C MET A 73 -8.92 7.07 27.13
N PRO A 74 -7.99 7.12 28.11
CA PRO A 74 -6.68 7.71 27.91
C PRO A 74 -5.89 7.02 26.80
N ALA A 75 -5.19 7.81 25.98
CA ALA A 75 -4.36 7.31 24.90
C ALA A 75 -3.22 6.42 25.42
N GLN A 76 -2.58 6.85 26.51
CA GLN A 76 -1.50 6.11 27.16
C GLN A 76 -1.95 4.72 27.62
N ASP A 77 -3.12 4.63 28.26
CA ASP A 77 -3.67 3.35 28.71
C ASP A 77 -3.97 2.39 27.55
N PHE A 78 -4.33 2.90 26.37
CA PHE A 78 -4.51 2.07 25.18
C PHE A 78 -3.17 1.50 24.69
N ILE A 79 -2.13 2.33 24.60
CA ILE A 79 -0.79 1.92 24.17
C ILE A 79 -0.23 0.86 25.12
N GLU A 80 -0.29 1.09 26.42
CA GLU A 80 0.16 0.15 27.46
C GLU A 80 -0.68 -1.15 27.49
N SER A 81 -1.88 -1.12 26.89
CA SER A 81 -2.71 -2.32 26.78
C SER A 81 -2.42 -3.16 25.54
N LEU A 82 -1.61 -2.66 24.60
CA LEU A 82 -1.22 -3.41 23.43
C LEU A 82 -0.31 -4.57 23.84
N PRO A 83 -0.57 -5.82 23.39
CA PRO A 83 0.26 -6.96 23.75
C PRO A 83 1.71 -6.80 23.27
N ASN A 84 2.66 -7.00 24.18
CA ASN A 84 4.09 -6.97 23.90
C ASN A 84 4.46 -7.95 22.77
N GLY A 85 5.36 -7.54 21.88
CA GLY A 85 5.80 -8.36 20.74
C GLY A 85 4.82 -8.43 19.56
N LEU A 86 3.59 -7.90 19.69
CA LEU A 86 2.62 -7.79 18.59
C LEU A 86 2.60 -6.40 17.94
N PHE A 87 2.93 -5.37 18.72
CA PHE A 87 2.95 -3.97 18.32
C PHE A 87 4.29 -3.32 18.67
N THR A 88 5.39 -3.93 18.23
CA THR A 88 6.76 -3.48 18.61
C THR A 88 7.03 -2.03 18.24
N ASN A 89 6.40 -1.49 17.19
CA ASN A 89 6.58 -0.10 16.80
C ASN A 89 5.93 0.91 17.76
N PHE A 90 5.04 0.43 18.63
CA PHE A 90 4.38 1.21 19.68
C PHE A 90 5.07 1.08 21.04
N GLU A 91 6.00 0.14 21.18
CA GLU A 91 6.79 0.00 22.41
C GLU A 91 7.60 1.29 22.66
N GLY A 92 7.47 1.83 23.88
CA GLY A 92 8.08 3.11 24.26
C GLY A 92 7.37 4.37 23.76
N MET A 93 6.24 4.25 23.05
CA MET A 93 5.44 5.40 22.64
C MET A 93 4.69 6.01 23.83
N GLU A 94 4.73 7.33 23.96
CA GLU A 94 4.03 8.07 25.01
C GLU A 94 3.02 9.03 24.38
N ALA A 95 1.79 9.06 24.90
CA ALA A 95 0.70 9.87 24.35
C ALA A 95 -0.15 10.54 25.44
N GLU A 96 -0.59 11.78 25.19
CA GLU A 96 -1.56 12.50 26.02
C GLU A 96 -2.95 12.51 25.40
N GLY A 97 -3.94 12.88 26.21
CA GLY A 97 -5.33 13.05 25.81
C GLY A 97 -6.15 11.76 25.86
N THR A 98 -7.36 11.86 25.36
CA THR A 98 -8.31 10.75 25.32
C THR A 98 -8.86 10.53 23.92
N PHE A 99 -9.32 9.31 23.66
CA PHE A 99 -10.03 8.99 22.44
C PHE A 99 -11.14 7.98 22.68
N SER A 100 -12.10 7.95 21.77
CA SER A 100 -13.08 6.87 21.64
C SER A 100 -13.11 6.42 20.18
N TYR A 101 -13.41 5.14 19.95
CA TYR A 101 -13.47 4.57 18.60
C TYR A 101 -14.79 3.85 18.36
N MET A 102 -15.33 3.97 17.15
CA MET A 102 -16.47 3.18 16.70
C MET A 102 -16.22 2.65 15.28
N LEU A 103 -16.54 1.39 15.09
CA LEU A 103 -16.61 0.72 13.79
C LEU A 103 -18.03 0.20 13.59
N ASN A 104 -18.59 0.45 12.42
CA ASN A 104 -19.86 -0.12 11.96
C ASN A 104 -19.67 -0.70 10.56
N PHE A 105 -19.88 -2.00 10.45
CA PHE A 105 -19.79 -2.73 9.20
C PHE A 105 -21.07 -3.54 8.99
N LEU A 106 -21.66 -3.40 7.81
CA LEU A 106 -22.77 -4.23 7.36
C LEU A 106 -22.51 -4.63 5.91
N TYR A 107 -22.46 -5.93 5.68
CA TYR A 107 -22.43 -6.51 4.35
C TYR A 107 -23.67 -7.36 4.11
N ASN A 108 -24.44 -6.97 3.10
CA ASN A 108 -25.55 -7.76 2.59
C ASN A 108 -25.10 -8.48 1.32
N LYS A 109 -25.10 -9.82 1.34
CA LYS A 109 -24.66 -10.66 0.22
C LYS A 109 -25.51 -10.46 -1.03
N ASN A 110 -26.81 -10.23 -0.85
CA ASN A 110 -27.79 -10.03 -1.90
C ASN A 110 -27.74 -8.58 -2.45
N LYS A 111 -27.33 -7.61 -1.62
CA LYS A 111 -27.19 -6.18 -1.98
C LYS A 111 -25.76 -5.68 -1.71
N PRO A 112 -24.74 -6.20 -2.40
CA PRO A 112 -23.34 -5.91 -2.09
C PRO A 112 -22.95 -4.44 -2.28
N GLY A 113 -23.64 -3.69 -3.13
CA GLY A 113 -23.41 -2.24 -3.31
C GLY A 113 -23.87 -1.38 -2.13
N ALA A 114 -24.71 -1.92 -1.25
CA ALA A 114 -25.20 -1.23 -0.03
C ALA A 114 -24.29 -1.49 1.19
N LEU A 115 -23.00 -1.74 0.96
CA LEU A 115 -22.04 -2.04 2.02
C LEU A 115 -21.84 -0.80 2.92
N ILE A 116 -22.05 -0.98 4.22
CA ILE A 116 -21.75 0.02 5.24
C ILE A 116 -20.37 -0.29 5.81
N PHE A 117 -19.53 0.72 5.87
CA PHE A 117 -18.22 0.70 6.52
C PHE A 117 -17.98 2.10 7.04
N ASP A 118 -18.34 2.33 8.29
CA ASP A 118 -18.17 3.60 8.97
C ASP A 118 -17.18 3.36 10.12
N SER A 119 -16.09 4.12 10.11
CA SER A 119 -15.03 4.04 11.12
C SER A 119 -14.77 5.45 11.61
N SER A 120 -15.03 5.71 12.89
CA SER A 120 -14.87 7.02 13.50
C SER A 120 -13.98 6.97 14.74
N LEU A 121 -13.05 7.91 14.82
CA LEU A 121 -12.24 8.16 16.00
C LEU A 121 -12.54 9.58 16.49
N SER A 122 -13.09 9.69 17.69
CA SER A 122 -13.25 10.96 18.38
C SER A 122 -12.07 11.15 19.31
N LYS A 123 -11.42 12.30 19.25
CA LYS A 123 -10.22 12.60 20.02
C LYS A 123 -10.38 13.89 20.82
N ASN A 124 -9.85 13.91 22.02
CA ASN A 124 -9.75 15.11 22.86
C ASN A 124 -8.30 15.28 23.30
N ASN A 125 -7.64 16.34 22.81
CA ASN A 125 -6.23 16.63 23.05
C ASN A 125 -5.28 15.43 22.82
N LEU A 126 -5.64 14.51 21.91
CA LEU A 126 -4.81 13.36 21.59
C LEU A 126 -3.53 13.80 20.89
N LYS A 127 -2.37 13.61 21.52
CA LYS A 127 -1.05 13.88 20.93
C LYS A 127 -0.04 12.80 21.32
N ILE A 128 0.88 12.51 20.41
CA ILE A 128 2.06 11.69 20.71
C ILE A 128 3.14 12.63 21.25
N ILE A 129 3.63 12.37 22.46
CA ILE A 129 4.70 13.15 23.10
C ILE A 129 6.06 12.54 22.77
N LYS A 130 6.12 11.21 22.67
CA LYS A 130 7.33 10.47 22.35
C LYS A 130 6.99 9.35 21.38
N TYR A 131 7.69 9.29 20.26
CA TYR A 131 7.58 8.16 19.34
C TYR A 131 8.33 6.96 19.92
N GLY A 132 7.74 5.77 19.81
CA GLY A 132 8.41 4.51 20.15
C GLY A 132 9.45 4.13 19.10
N GLU A 133 9.72 2.83 18.95
CA GLU A 133 10.64 2.29 17.93
C GLU A 133 10.36 2.81 16.50
N ALA A 134 9.09 3.04 16.15
CA ALA A 134 8.74 3.76 14.92
C ALA A 134 8.79 5.27 15.11
N ASP A 135 9.99 5.84 14.99
CA ASP A 135 10.16 7.29 14.87
C ASP A 135 9.61 7.80 13.52
N LEU A 136 8.33 8.14 13.49
CA LEU A 136 7.66 8.70 12.32
C LEU A 136 8.25 10.05 11.89
N ALA A 137 8.86 10.81 12.81
CA ALA A 137 9.44 12.12 12.52
C ALA A 137 10.68 12.01 11.63
N LYS A 138 11.34 10.84 11.58
CA LYS A 138 12.48 10.57 10.68
C LYS A 138 12.15 10.80 9.20
N LEU A 139 10.88 10.73 8.81
CA LEU A 139 10.46 11.07 7.44
C LEU A 139 10.85 12.50 7.06
N ASN A 140 11.01 13.42 8.01
CA ASN A 140 11.38 14.81 7.76
C ASN A 140 12.90 15.05 7.71
N SER A 141 13.72 14.04 7.97
CA SER A 141 15.17 14.13 7.96
C SER A 141 15.79 13.08 7.04
N SER A 142 17.13 13.04 6.98
CA SER A 142 17.83 11.98 6.25
C SER A 142 17.87 10.72 7.09
N PHE A 143 17.57 9.56 6.48
CA PHE A 143 17.61 8.27 7.17
C PHE A 143 18.08 7.14 6.25
N ILE A 144 18.56 6.05 6.85
CA ILE A 144 18.89 4.84 6.10
C ILE A 144 17.64 3.96 6.00
N TYR A 145 17.22 3.70 4.77
CA TYR A 145 16.18 2.73 4.45
C TYR A 145 16.83 1.39 4.09
N ARG A 146 16.30 0.30 4.67
CA ARG A 146 16.68 -1.08 4.33
C ARG A 146 15.42 -1.88 4.05
N ALA A 147 15.18 -2.19 2.78
CA ALA A 147 14.08 -3.08 2.42
C ALA A 147 14.36 -4.50 2.96
N VAL A 148 13.32 -5.20 3.40
CA VAL A 148 13.39 -6.62 3.74
C VAL A 148 12.62 -7.39 2.69
N ASP A 149 13.27 -8.30 1.99
CA ASP A 149 12.62 -9.16 0.98
C ASP A 149 12.84 -10.63 1.32
N ASN A 150 11.75 -11.39 1.44
CA ASN A 150 11.77 -12.80 1.85
C ASN A 150 12.63 -13.08 3.11
N GLY A 151 12.57 -12.17 4.09
CA GLY A 151 13.34 -12.28 5.34
C GLY A 151 14.81 -11.88 5.24
N ARG A 152 15.29 -11.49 4.05
CA ARG A 152 16.66 -11.00 3.83
C ARG A 152 16.68 -9.48 3.73
N GLN A 153 17.54 -8.85 4.53
CA GLN A 153 17.81 -7.41 4.41
C GLN A 153 18.49 -7.15 3.07
N GLN A 154 17.95 -6.17 2.35
CA GLN A 154 18.52 -5.68 1.09
C GLN A 154 19.55 -4.59 1.37
N ARG A 155 20.16 -4.08 0.30
CA ARG A 155 21.11 -2.96 0.36
C ARG A 155 20.49 -1.76 1.09
N ALA A 156 21.30 -1.08 1.90
CA ALA A 156 20.92 0.19 2.48
C ALA A 156 20.84 1.28 1.41
N VAL A 157 19.78 2.07 1.48
CA VAL A 157 19.57 3.26 0.65
C VAL A 157 19.49 4.45 1.59
N LEU A 158 20.38 5.42 1.42
CA LEU A 158 20.27 6.69 2.12
C LEU A 158 19.14 7.51 1.49
N VAL A 159 18.14 7.87 2.28
CA VAL A 159 17.03 8.71 1.88
C VAL A 159 17.33 10.13 2.32
N GLY A 160 17.91 10.92 1.43
CA GLY A 160 18.26 12.31 1.68
C GLY A 160 19.38 12.80 0.76
N PRO A 161 19.77 14.09 0.85
CA PRO A 161 20.66 14.74 -0.11
C PRO A 161 22.05 14.12 -0.25
N GLY A 162 22.53 13.37 0.74
CA GLY A 162 23.81 12.65 0.66
C GLY A 162 23.82 11.45 -0.28
N ASN A 163 22.66 11.03 -0.79
CA ASN A 163 22.55 10.00 -1.82
C ASN A 163 22.44 10.68 -3.20
N PRO A 164 23.36 10.46 -4.14
CA PRO A 164 23.28 11.07 -5.48
C PRO A 164 22.05 10.65 -6.28
N ASN A 165 21.41 9.52 -5.92
CA ASN A 165 20.17 9.05 -6.54
C ASN A 165 18.91 9.47 -5.78
N PHE A 166 19.03 10.23 -4.68
CA PHE A 166 17.87 10.82 -4.02
C PHE A 166 17.38 12.00 -4.85
N THR A 167 16.10 11.98 -5.21
CA THR A 167 15.50 13.00 -6.06
C THR A 167 14.44 13.79 -5.29
N PRO A 168 14.67 15.09 -5.04
CA PRO A 168 13.65 15.99 -4.50
C PRO A 168 12.37 16.02 -5.35
N ILE A 169 11.22 16.28 -4.72
CA ILE A 169 9.89 16.18 -5.36
C ILE A 169 9.69 17.16 -6.52
N ASN A 170 10.43 18.28 -6.52
CA ASN A 170 10.44 19.29 -7.59
C ASN A 170 11.32 18.87 -8.78
N GLU A 171 12.24 17.93 -8.60
CA GLU A 171 13.10 17.34 -9.63
C GLU A 171 12.52 16.06 -10.23
N ILE A 172 11.34 15.63 -9.76
CA ILE A 172 10.59 14.51 -10.35
C ILE A 172 9.62 15.06 -11.38
N SER A 173 9.65 14.49 -12.60
CA SER A 173 8.75 14.87 -13.69
C SER A 173 7.30 15.02 -13.21
N PRO A 174 6.62 16.15 -13.52
CA PRO A 174 5.23 16.35 -13.11
C PRO A 174 4.30 15.28 -13.70
N TYR A 175 4.63 14.75 -14.88
CA TYR A 175 3.90 13.64 -15.49
C TYR A 175 3.98 12.38 -14.64
N LEU A 176 5.16 12.03 -14.12
CA LEU A 176 5.33 10.87 -13.25
C LEU A 176 4.55 11.03 -11.94
N ARG A 177 4.65 12.20 -11.30
CA ARG A 177 3.88 12.49 -10.07
C ARG A 177 2.38 12.28 -10.29
N LYS A 178 1.84 12.86 -11.37
CA LYS A 178 0.42 12.74 -11.73
C LYS A 178 0.03 11.30 -12.13
N ALA A 179 0.89 10.57 -12.83
CA ALA A 179 0.64 9.20 -13.27
C ALA A 179 0.60 8.22 -12.10
N VAL A 180 1.57 8.30 -11.18
CA VAL A 180 1.60 7.47 -9.97
C VAL A 180 0.40 7.76 -9.08
N LEU A 181 0.08 9.03 -8.84
CA LEU A 181 -1.13 9.40 -8.10
C LEU A 181 -2.39 8.86 -8.80
N THR A 182 -2.48 8.95 -10.12
CA THR A 182 -3.64 8.44 -10.87
C THR A 182 -3.80 6.93 -10.76
N SER A 183 -2.70 6.18 -10.75
CA SER A 183 -2.70 4.71 -10.70
C SER A 183 -2.90 4.18 -9.27
N GLU A 184 -2.15 4.71 -8.31
CA GLU A 184 -2.07 4.21 -6.93
C GLU A 184 -3.05 4.89 -5.98
N ASP A 185 -3.17 6.22 -6.06
CA ASP A 185 -3.89 7.00 -5.04
C ASP A 185 -4.40 8.36 -5.56
N PRO A 186 -5.52 8.37 -6.32
CA PRO A 186 -6.02 9.57 -6.98
C PRO A 186 -6.37 10.74 -6.08
N SER A 187 -6.69 10.45 -4.82
CA SER A 187 -7.17 11.43 -3.83
C SER A 187 -6.15 11.65 -2.72
N PHE A 188 -4.88 11.33 -2.99
CA PHE A 188 -3.81 11.35 -1.99
C PHE A 188 -3.77 12.65 -1.18
N PHE A 189 -3.88 13.80 -1.85
CA PHE A 189 -3.82 15.12 -1.20
C PHE A 189 -5.09 15.50 -0.42
N SER A 190 -6.23 14.83 -0.67
CA SER A 190 -7.50 15.18 -0.02
C SER A 190 -7.88 14.23 1.13
N HIS A 191 -7.43 12.98 1.11
CA HIS A 191 -7.71 12.04 2.19
C HIS A 191 -6.69 12.10 3.34
N ARG A 192 -7.06 11.55 4.51
CA ARG A 192 -6.18 11.46 5.71
C ARG A 192 -5.72 10.02 5.95
N GLY A 193 -4.89 9.52 5.05
CA GLY A 193 -4.37 8.15 5.07
C GLY A 193 -5.25 7.04 4.47
N PHE A 194 -6.57 7.17 4.41
CA PHE A 194 -7.46 6.10 3.93
C PHE A 194 -8.54 6.61 2.96
N ILE A 195 -8.89 5.78 1.97
CA ILE A 195 -10.03 6.02 1.06
C ILE A 195 -11.13 5.01 1.36
N THR A 196 -12.11 5.41 2.17
CA THR A 196 -13.21 4.53 2.61
C THR A 196 -13.91 3.85 1.44
N GLU A 197 -14.21 4.58 0.37
CA GLU A 197 -14.90 4.01 -0.79
C GLU A 197 -14.04 2.96 -1.52
N ALA A 198 -12.73 3.19 -1.66
CA ALA A 198 -11.82 2.19 -2.24
C ALA A 198 -11.76 0.91 -1.40
N PHE A 199 -11.79 1.05 -0.07
CA PHE A 199 -11.92 -0.09 0.86
C PHE A 199 -13.22 -0.85 0.65
N LYS A 200 -14.37 -0.15 0.61
CA LYS A 200 -15.68 -0.78 0.36
C LYS A 200 -15.67 -1.58 -0.95
N GLN A 201 -15.21 -0.98 -2.04
CA GLN A 201 -15.14 -1.62 -3.35
C GLN A 201 -14.16 -2.80 -3.38
N SER A 202 -13.03 -2.71 -2.67
CA SER A 202 -12.07 -3.81 -2.52
C SER A 202 -12.70 -4.98 -1.75
N ILE A 203 -13.40 -4.72 -0.64
CA ILE A 203 -14.11 -5.74 0.14
C ILE A 203 -15.16 -6.44 -0.73
N ILE A 204 -16.03 -5.67 -1.42
CA ILE A 204 -17.07 -6.21 -2.31
C ILE A 204 -16.46 -7.11 -3.37
N LYS A 205 -15.39 -6.64 -4.04
CA LYS A 205 -14.72 -7.41 -5.10
C LYS A 205 -14.05 -8.67 -4.55
N ASN A 206 -13.39 -8.58 -3.40
CA ASN A 206 -12.69 -9.73 -2.80
C ASN A 206 -13.69 -10.81 -2.33
N ILE A 207 -14.83 -10.41 -1.76
CA ILE A 207 -15.89 -11.35 -1.37
C ILE A 207 -16.50 -12.01 -2.62
N ARG A 208 -16.85 -11.23 -3.65
CA ARG A 208 -17.42 -11.76 -4.91
C ARG A 208 -16.47 -12.72 -5.63
N THR A 209 -15.19 -12.37 -5.69
CA THR A 209 -14.18 -13.19 -6.40
C THR A 209 -13.63 -14.33 -5.54
N LYS A 210 -13.98 -14.38 -4.24
CA LYS A 210 -13.38 -15.27 -3.23
C LYS A 210 -11.84 -15.26 -3.26
N LYS A 211 -11.26 -14.15 -3.71
CA LYS A 211 -9.81 -13.96 -3.94
C LYS A 211 -9.44 -12.56 -3.45
N PHE A 212 -8.25 -12.42 -2.88
CA PHE A 212 -7.66 -11.11 -2.58
C PHE A 212 -7.14 -10.48 -3.89
N SER A 213 -8.06 -10.00 -4.73
CA SER A 213 -7.76 -9.61 -6.12
C SER A 213 -7.50 -8.11 -6.31
N ARG A 214 -7.96 -7.26 -5.38
CA ARG A 214 -7.73 -5.80 -5.45
C ARG A 214 -7.35 -5.25 -4.08
N GLY A 215 -6.21 -4.58 -4.00
CA GLY A 215 -5.81 -3.80 -2.82
C GLY A 215 -6.53 -2.46 -2.75
N ALA A 216 -6.73 -1.95 -1.55
CA ALA A 216 -7.24 -0.59 -1.26
C ALA A 216 -6.21 0.25 -0.47
N SER A 217 -4.92 -0.12 -0.54
CA SER A 217 -3.89 0.59 0.22
C SER A 217 -3.51 1.89 -0.48
N THR A 218 -3.62 3.00 0.24
CA THR A 218 -3.20 4.34 -0.20
C THR A 218 -1.68 4.46 -0.22
N ILE A 219 -1.14 5.52 -0.83
CA ILE A 219 0.30 5.82 -0.79
C ILE A 219 0.78 5.95 0.67
N SER A 220 0.00 6.57 1.55
CA SER A 220 0.33 6.71 2.97
C SER A 220 0.49 5.35 3.66
N MET A 221 -0.42 4.42 3.37
CA MET A 221 -0.34 3.04 3.87
C MET A 221 0.87 2.30 3.31
N GLN A 222 1.14 2.46 2.01
CA GLN A 222 2.29 1.84 1.38
C GLN A 222 3.61 2.39 1.93
N LEU A 223 3.70 3.71 2.16
CA LEU A 223 4.85 4.37 2.76
C LEU A 223 5.11 3.84 4.16
N VAL A 224 4.09 3.84 5.03
CA VAL A 224 4.23 3.33 6.41
C VAL A 224 4.66 1.87 6.42
N LYS A 225 4.00 1.04 5.61
CA LYS A 225 4.33 -0.37 5.44
C LYS A 225 5.78 -0.57 5.00
N ASN A 226 6.29 0.26 4.09
CA ASN A 226 7.64 0.10 3.57
C ASN A 226 8.71 0.59 4.55
N VAL A 227 8.50 1.74 5.21
CA VAL A 227 9.53 2.42 6.00
C VAL A 227 9.62 1.97 7.46
N PHE A 228 8.50 1.53 8.05
CA PHE A 228 8.40 1.22 9.48
C PHE A 228 8.08 -0.23 9.78
N LEU A 229 7.42 -0.93 8.86
CA LEU A 229 6.90 -2.27 9.13
C LEU A 229 7.70 -3.36 8.42
N THR A 230 7.67 -4.55 9.01
CA THR A 230 8.17 -5.77 8.37
C THR A 230 7.22 -6.24 7.26
N ARG A 231 7.70 -7.02 6.28
CA ARG A 231 6.85 -7.56 5.18
C ARG A 231 5.95 -8.73 5.61
N GLU A 232 5.67 -8.91 6.90
CA GLU A 232 4.87 -10.02 7.40
C GLU A 232 3.39 -9.89 7.02
N LYS A 233 2.72 -11.01 6.71
CA LYS A 233 1.31 -11.00 6.30
C LYS A 233 0.39 -11.44 7.45
N THR A 234 0.53 -10.79 8.60
CA THR A 234 -0.27 -11.05 9.81
C THR A 234 -1.33 -9.96 10.02
N LEU A 235 -2.38 -10.29 10.78
CA LEU A 235 -3.42 -9.32 11.14
C LEU A 235 -2.86 -8.21 12.04
N SER A 236 -2.01 -8.56 13.00
CA SER A 236 -1.29 -7.62 13.88
C SER A 236 -0.56 -6.53 13.12
N ARG A 237 0.32 -6.93 12.18
CA ARG A 237 1.07 -5.99 11.35
C ARG A 237 0.16 -5.10 10.50
N LYS A 238 -1.02 -5.59 10.09
CA LYS A 238 -1.99 -4.76 9.37
C LYS A 238 -2.67 -3.74 10.28
N LEU A 239 -2.97 -4.10 11.53
CA LEU A 239 -3.50 -3.15 12.51
C LEU A 239 -2.44 -2.09 12.86
N GLU A 240 -1.19 -2.50 13.05
CA GLU A 240 -0.06 -1.60 13.28
C GLU A 240 0.11 -0.57 12.14
N GLU A 241 0.00 -1.03 10.87
CA GLU A 241 -0.03 -0.17 9.69
C GLU A 241 -1.14 0.88 9.76
N ILE A 242 -2.36 0.47 10.11
CA ILE A 242 -3.50 1.38 10.19
C ILE A 242 -3.28 2.42 11.29
N LEU A 243 -2.79 2.02 12.46
CA LEU A 243 -2.53 2.92 13.57
C LEU A 243 -1.42 3.93 13.25
N LEU A 244 -0.29 3.48 12.68
CA LEU A 244 0.82 4.36 12.30
C LEU A 244 0.43 5.33 11.18
N VAL A 245 -0.34 4.89 10.18
CA VAL A 245 -0.87 5.77 9.13
C VAL A 245 -1.80 6.82 9.73
N TYR A 246 -2.66 6.41 10.67
CA TYR A 246 -3.54 7.34 11.36
C TYR A 246 -2.74 8.42 12.08
N ILE A 247 -1.70 8.04 12.83
CA ILE A 247 -0.84 8.96 13.57
C ILE A 247 -0.10 9.91 12.61
N LEU A 248 0.56 9.36 11.58
CA LEU A 248 1.29 10.13 10.57
C LEU A 248 0.42 11.21 9.93
N GLU A 249 -0.78 10.84 9.47
CA GLU A 249 -1.68 11.71 8.72
C GLU A 249 -2.46 12.69 9.61
N ASN A 250 -2.98 12.24 10.76
CA ASN A 250 -3.85 13.07 11.60
C ASN A 250 -3.09 14.00 12.53
N ASN A 251 -1.82 13.70 12.83
CA ASN A 251 -0.93 14.60 13.56
C ASN A 251 -0.05 15.43 12.62
N ARG A 252 -0.18 15.24 11.29
CA ARG A 252 0.58 15.97 10.26
C ARG A 252 2.09 15.91 10.50
N ILE A 253 2.58 14.73 10.87
CA ILE A 253 4.01 14.55 11.21
C ILE A 253 4.89 14.89 10.01
N ALA A 254 4.46 14.51 8.81
CA ALA A 254 5.08 14.93 7.55
C ALA A 254 4.00 15.54 6.64
N SER A 255 4.39 16.50 5.80
CA SER A 255 3.50 17.05 4.77
C SER A 255 3.22 16.00 3.68
N LYS A 256 2.11 16.16 2.95
CA LYS A 256 1.76 15.26 1.84
C LYS A 256 2.85 15.23 0.77
N GLU A 257 3.43 16.39 0.47
CA GLU A 257 4.52 16.55 -0.48
C GLU A 257 5.75 15.78 -0.02
N ARG A 258 6.13 15.89 1.26
CA ARG A 258 7.27 15.16 1.82
C ARG A 258 7.01 13.66 1.87
N MET A 259 5.80 13.24 2.23
CA MET A 259 5.40 11.82 2.19
C MET A 259 5.53 11.25 0.77
N LEU A 260 5.07 12.00 -0.23
CA LEU A 260 5.16 11.61 -1.63
C LEU A 260 6.62 11.55 -2.11
N GLU A 261 7.45 12.53 -1.73
CA GLU A 261 8.89 12.55 -2.02
C GLU A 261 9.60 11.32 -1.47
N VAL A 262 9.40 11.03 -0.17
CA VAL A 262 9.99 9.85 0.45
C VAL A 262 9.46 8.59 -0.24
N TYR A 263 8.16 8.53 -0.53
CA TYR A 263 7.56 7.40 -1.25
C TYR A 263 8.29 7.11 -2.58
N PHE A 264 8.46 8.12 -3.44
CA PHE A 264 9.21 7.98 -4.69
C PHE A 264 10.65 7.47 -4.50
N ASN A 265 11.29 7.87 -3.40
CA ASN A 265 12.67 7.53 -3.08
C ASN A 265 12.87 6.19 -2.32
N VAL A 266 11.80 5.55 -1.83
CA VAL A 266 11.90 4.29 -1.06
C VAL A 266 11.20 3.10 -1.71
N ILE A 267 10.24 3.33 -2.63
CA ILE A 267 9.57 2.21 -3.27
C ILE A 267 10.52 1.44 -4.19
N GLU A 268 10.21 0.15 -4.35
CA GLU A 268 10.91 -0.74 -5.27
C GLU A 268 10.36 -0.53 -6.69
N TRP A 269 11.23 -0.23 -7.64
CA TRP A 269 10.88 0.00 -9.04
C TRP A 269 11.22 -1.20 -9.94
N GLY A 270 12.14 -2.04 -9.49
CA GLY A 270 12.58 -3.27 -10.17
C GLY A 270 13.33 -4.18 -9.20
N PRO A 271 13.87 -5.33 -9.65
CA PRO A 271 14.64 -6.22 -8.79
C PRO A 271 15.81 -5.51 -8.11
N ASN A 272 15.71 -5.24 -6.81
CA ASN A 272 16.73 -4.53 -6.02
C ASN A 272 16.99 -3.07 -6.48
N ILE A 273 16.03 -2.45 -7.17
CA ILE A 273 16.09 -1.04 -7.59
C ILE A 273 15.12 -0.25 -6.70
N TYR A 274 15.66 0.66 -5.89
CA TYR A 274 14.88 1.42 -4.92
C TYR A 274 15.09 2.92 -5.15
N GLY A 275 13.99 3.66 -5.16
CA GLY A 275 14.02 5.09 -5.42
C GLY A 275 13.99 5.46 -6.90
N ILE A 276 13.36 6.60 -7.19
CA ILE A 276 13.08 7.03 -8.56
C ILE A 276 14.35 7.43 -9.33
N GLY A 277 15.37 7.98 -8.66
CA GLY A 277 16.65 8.30 -9.31
C GLY A 277 17.31 7.06 -9.90
N GLU A 278 17.41 5.98 -9.11
CA GLU A 278 17.93 4.70 -9.60
C GLU A 278 17.04 4.10 -10.69
N ALA A 279 15.72 4.21 -10.56
CA ALA A 279 14.79 3.68 -11.54
C ALA A 279 14.89 4.40 -12.91
N ALA A 280 14.96 5.73 -12.93
CA ALA A 280 15.09 6.50 -14.16
C ALA A 280 16.39 6.13 -14.92
N GLN A 281 17.49 5.94 -14.19
CA GLN A 281 18.75 5.45 -14.75
C GLN A 281 18.65 4.00 -15.22
N PHE A 282 18.08 3.11 -14.40
CA PHE A 282 17.94 1.69 -14.70
C PHE A 282 17.08 1.43 -15.94
N TYR A 283 15.98 2.16 -16.11
CA TYR A 283 15.06 1.97 -17.24
C TYR A 283 15.46 2.77 -18.48
N PHE A 284 15.90 4.02 -18.31
CA PHE A 284 15.97 4.98 -19.41
C PHE A 284 17.30 5.74 -19.53
N GLN A 285 18.25 5.54 -18.60
CA GLN A 285 19.51 6.31 -18.52
C GLN A 285 19.27 7.82 -18.43
N LYS A 286 18.22 8.23 -17.71
CA LYS A 286 17.78 9.63 -17.61
C LYS A 286 17.73 10.10 -16.17
N HIS A 287 17.80 11.42 -16.00
CA HIS A 287 17.38 12.04 -14.76
C HIS A 287 15.84 11.98 -14.62
N PRO A 288 15.26 11.82 -13.40
CA PRO A 288 13.80 11.76 -13.23
C PRO A 288 13.01 12.96 -13.78
N SER A 289 13.63 14.14 -13.90
CA SER A 289 13.01 15.32 -14.50
C SER A 289 12.89 15.23 -16.03
N GLU A 290 13.71 14.40 -16.67
CA GLU A 290 13.81 14.25 -18.13
C GLU A 290 12.93 13.12 -18.69
N LEU A 291 12.23 12.41 -17.79
CA LEU A 291 11.34 11.33 -18.18
C LEU A 291 10.17 11.86 -19.02
N SER A 292 9.98 11.26 -20.19
CA SER A 292 8.86 11.55 -21.08
C SER A 292 7.55 11.07 -20.44
N LEU A 293 6.40 11.56 -20.93
CA LEU A 293 5.11 11.13 -20.38
C LEU A 293 4.85 9.62 -20.61
N ASP A 294 5.28 9.03 -21.73
CA ASP A 294 5.16 7.57 -21.94
C ASP A 294 6.03 6.78 -20.96
N GLU A 295 7.25 7.23 -20.69
CA GLU A 295 8.16 6.64 -19.69
C GLU A 295 7.58 6.77 -18.28
N CYS A 296 7.01 7.94 -17.95
CA CYS A 296 6.36 8.21 -16.68
C CYS A 296 5.15 7.30 -16.44
N VAL A 297 4.29 7.13 -17.44
CA VAL A 297 3.10 6.28 -17.36
C VAL A 297 3.51 4.81 -17.24
N TYR A 298 4.54 4.38 -17.96
CA TYR A 298 5.09 3.04 -17.81
C TYR A 298 5.62 2.79 -16.39
N LEU A 299 6.44 3.70 -15.85
CA LEU A 299 6.93 3.56 -14.48
C LEU A 299 5.77 3.50 -13.47
N ALA A 300 4.74 4.33 -13.64
CA ALA A 300 3.55 4.28 -12.79
C ALA A 300 2.79 2.94 -12.90
N SER A 301 2.77 2.31 -14.08
CA SER A 301 2.03 1.07 -14.32
C SER A 301 2.72 -0.19 -13.77
N ILE A 302 4.04 -0.13 -13.50
CA ILE A 302 4.79 -1.24 -12.91
C ILE A 302 4.82 -1.21 -11.37
N VAL A 303 4.48 -0.09 -10.72
CA VAL A 303 4.50 0.07 -9.25
C VAL A 303 3.79 -1.07 -8.49
N PRO A 304 2.63 -1.61 -8.93
CA PRO A 304 1.99 -2.72 -8.24
C PRO A 304 2.81 -4.02 -8.22
N ARG A 305 3.67 -4.23 -9.22
CA ARG A 305 4.43 -5.47 -9.39
C ARG A 305 5.78 -5.22 -10.09
N PRO A 306 6.70 -4.47 -9.45
CA PRO A 306 7.92 -3.93 -10.08
C PRO A 306 8.85 -5.03 -10.56
N LYS A 307 9.05 -6.08 -9.76
CA LYS A 307 9.87 -7.27 -10.11
C LYS A 307 9.35 -8.07 -11.31
N ALA A 308 8.13 -7.79 -11.77
CA ALA A 308 7.51 -8.47 -12.91
C ALA A 308 7.54 -7.64 -14.20
N PHE A 309 8.23 -6.49 -14.22
CA PHE A 309 8.26 -5.59 -15.37
C PHE A 309 8.66 -6.26 -16.69
N MET A 310 9.69 -7.12 -16.70
CA MET A 310 10.18 -7.76 -17.94
C MET A 310 9.13 -8.63 -18.64
N TRP A 311 8.13 -9.14 -17.90
CA TRP A 311 7.03 -9.91 -18.49
C TRP A 311 6.07 -9.07 -19.33
N GLN A 312 6.13 -7.75 -19.19
CA GLN A 312 5.33 -6.81 -19.99
C GLN A 312 5.86 -6.61 -21.41
N PHE A 313 7.06 -7.09 -21.73
CA PHE A 313 7.66 -6.96 -23.06
C PHE A 313 7.58 -8.26 -23.86
N ASN A 314 7.52 -8.14 -25.18
CA ASN A 314 7.62 -9.24 -26.14
C ASN A 314 9.09 -9.51 -26.53
N ASP A 315 9.31 -10.47 -27.43
CA ASP A 315 10.62 -10.88 -27.92
C ASP A 315 11.29 -9.88 -28.87
N GLN A 316 10.62 -8.77 -29.18
CA GLN A 316 11.16 -7.63 -29.94
C GLN A 316 11.52 -6.45 -29.03
N GLY A 317 11.30 -6.58 -27.71
CA GLY A 317 11.51 -5.49 -26.76
C GLY A 317 10.38 -4.46 -26.71
N ASN A 318 9.25 -4.72 -27.36
CA ASN A 318 8.06 -3.87 -27.35
C ASN A 318 7.11 -4.26 -26.21
N LEU A 319 6.35 -3.30 -25.69
CA LEU A 319 5.29 -3.60 -24.73
C LEU A 319 4.22 -4.52 -25.36
N LYS A 320 3.82 -5.55 -24.62
CA LYS A 320 2.69 -6.40 -24.98
C LYS A 320 1.40 -5.59 -24.96
N ALA A 321 0.43 -5.99 -25.80
CA ALA A 321 -0.83 -5.29 -25.98
C ALA A 321 -1.63 -5.06 -24.67
N TYR A 322 -1.53 -5.95 -23.67
CA TYR A 322 -2.21 -5.72 -22.38
C TYR A 322 -1.53 -4.61 -21.56
N ALA A 323 -0.21 -4.49 -21.62
CA ALA A 323 0.55 -3.46 -20.92
C ALA A 323 0.35 -2.10 -21.60
N GLY A 324 0.41 -2.06 -22.93
CA GLY A 324 0.07 -0.87 -23.71
C GLY A 324 -1.33 -0.34 -23.41
N ARG A 325 -2.35 -1.23 -23.44
CA ARG A 325 -3.74 -0.85 -23.07
C ARG A 325 -3.86 -0.32 -21.64
N HIS A 326 -3.05 -0.82 -20.70
CA HIS A 326 -3.05 -0.33 -19.33
C HIS A 326 -2.44 1.08 -19.23
N ASN A 327 -1.33 1.33 -19.93
CA ASN A 327 -0.73 2.66 -20.04
C ASN A 327 -1.72 3.65 -20.69
N ASP A 328 -2.40 3.27 -21.77
CA ASP A 328 -3.42 4.09 -22.42
C ASP A 328 -4.61 4.39 -21.51
N TYR A 329 -5.01 3.42 -20.67
CA TYR A 329 -6.05 3.62 -19.68
C TYR A 329 -5.64 4.70 -18.66
N ILE A 330 -4.41 4.67 -18.17
CA ILE A 330 -3.87 5.69 -17.26
C ILE A 330 -3.85 7.06 -17.96
N LYS A 331 -3.33 7.16 -19.20
CA LYS A 331 -3.31 8.41 -19.98
C LYS A 331 -4.71 9.00 -20.18
N LYS A 332 -5.67 8.17 -20.60
CA LYS A 332 -7.08 8.57 -20.76
C LYS A 332 -7.70 9.06 -19.44
N LEU A 333 -7.36 8.41 -18.33
CA LEU A 333 -7.83 8.83 -17.01
C LEU A 333 -7.21 10.17 -16.58
N MET A 334 -5.92 10.39 -16.87
CA MET A 334 -5.24 11.66 -16.62
C MET A 334 -5.84 12.81 -17.45
N LEU A 335 -6.08 12.59 -18.76
CA LEU A 335 -6.78 13.55 -19.63
C LEU A 335 -8.18 13.89 -19.11
N ARG A 336 -8.99 12.88 -18.78
CA ARG A 336 -10.35 13.07 -18.24
C ARG A 336 -10.36 13.90 -16.96
N ARG A 337 -9.29 13.83 -16.17
CA ARG A 337 -9.13 14.57 -14.92
C ARG A 337 -8.47 15.95 -15.09
N GLY A 338 -8.16 16.36 -16.32
CA GLY A 338 -7.46 17.62 -16.60
C GLY A 338 -6.02 17.64 -16.09
N LEU A 339 -5.43 16.47 -15.84
CA LEU A 339 -4.03 16.36 -15.40
C LEU A 339 -3.06 16.46 -16.58
N LEU A 340 -3.56 16.20 -17.78
CA LEU A 340 -2.88 16.38 -19.07
C LEU A 340 -3.75 17.25 -19.96
N ILE A 341 -3.11 18.00 -20.85
CA ILE A 341 -3.75 18.66 -21.99
C ILE A 341 -3.51 17.84 -23.26
N PRO A 342 -4.37 17.95 -24.29
CA PRO A 342 -4.18 17.21 -25.55
C PRO A 342 -2.78 17.39 -26.16
N GLU A 343 -2.20 18.59 -26.03
CA GLU A 343 -0.88 18.95 -26.52
C GLU A 343 0.25 18.11 -25.89
N ASP A 344 0.09 17.69 -24.63
CA ASP A 344 1.03 16.79 -23.94
C ASP A 344 1.17 15.41 -24.63
N THR A 345 0.19 15.07 -25.48
CA THR A 345 0.11 13.76 -26.15
C THR A 345 0.56 13.78 -27.61
N ILE A 346 0.79 14.95 -28.20
CA ILE A 346 1.08 15.10 -29.64
C ILE A 346 2.44 14.51 -30.02
N SER A 347 3.45 14.64 -29.15
CA SER A 347 4.80 14.12 -29.37
C SER A 347 4.98 12.65 -28.97
N GLN A 348 3.89 11.95 -28.64
CA GLN A 348 3.96 10.57 -28.16
C GLN A 348 3.90 9.56 -29.27
N THR A 349 4.88 8.64 -29.24
CA THR A 349 4.91 7.48 -30.11
C THR A 349 4.05 6.34 -29.56
N GLY A 350 3.63 6.40 -28.28
CA GLY A 350 2.96 5.31 -27.59
C GLY A 350 3.86 4.09 -27.36
N THR A 351 5.16 4.23 -27.65
CA THR A 351 6.18 3.20 -27.49
C THR A 351 7.08 3.54 -26.31
N VAL A 352 7.41 2.52 -25.52
CA VAL A 352 8.31 2.65 -24.37
C VAL A 352 9.61 1.97 -24.73
N ASN A 353 10.62 2.78 -25.04
CA ASN A 353 11.94 2.31 -25.39
C ASN A 353 12.80 2.20 -24.13
N VAL A 354 12.98 0.98 -23.63
CA VAL A 354 13.89 0.72 -22.51
C VAL A 354 15.33 0.73 -23.03
N THR A 355 16.08 1.77 -22.66
CA THR A 355 17.48 2.02 -23.08
C THR A 355 18.49 1.69 -21.98
N GLY A 356 18.08 1.67 -20.72
CA GLY A 356 18.94 1.37 -19.58
C GLY A 356 19.22 -0.11 -19.35
N ILE A 357 19.86 -0.41 -18.21
CA ILE A 357 20.24 -1.77 -17.79
C ILE A 357 19.03 -2.70 -17.75
N ALA A 358 17.83 -2.19 -17.48
CA ALA A 358 16.57 -2.93 -17.53
C ALA A 358 16.37 -3.68 -18.86
N ARG A 359 16.93 -3.18 -19.98
CA ARG A 359 16.86 -3.84 -21.29
C ARG A 359 17.46 -5.24 -21.26
N SER A 360 18.54 -5.45 -20.50
CA SER A 360 19.20 -6.77 -20.37
C SER A 360 18.32 -7.83 -19.69
N TYR A 361 17.29 -7.42 -18.96
CA TYR A 361 16.33 -8.33 -18.33
C TYR A 361 15.21 -8.76 -19.28
N ILE A 362 15.06 -8.08 -20.42
CA ILE A 362 14.03 -8.35 -21.42
C ILE A 362 14.59 -9.38 -22.40
N ARG A 363 13.88 -10.50 -22.57
CA ARG A 363 14.27 -11.56 -23.50
C ARG A 363 13.94 -11.14 -24.94
N ILE A 364 14.87 -10.45 -25.59
CA ILE A 364 14.77 -10.06 -27.00
C ILE A 364 15.45 -11.15 -27.83
N LYS A 365 14.79 -11.65 -28.88
CA LYS A 365 15.44 -12.52 -29.86
C LYS A 365 16.28 -11.64 -30.79
N GLU A 366 17.57 -11.92 -30.87
CA GLU A 366 18.40 -11.35 -31.92
C GLU A 366 17.92 -11.90 -33.26
N THR A 367 17.42 -11.03 -34.13
CA THR A 367 17.27 -11.35 -35.55
C THR A 367 18.68 -11.45 -36.11
N VAL A 368 19.20 -12.67 -36.22
CA VAL A 368 20.35 -12.94 -37.10
C VAL A 368 19.91 -12.47 -38.49
N PRO A 369 20.62 -11.52 -39.13
CA PRO A 369 20.35 -11.21 -40.53
C PRO A 369 20.53 -12.52 -41.31
N ALA A 370 19.54 -12.94 -42.07
CA ALA A 370 19.73 -14.03 -43.01
C ALA A 370 20.95 -13.66 -43.87
N GLU A 371 22.01 -14.48 -43.82
CA GLU A 371 23.05 -14.44 -44.83
C GLU A 371 22.34 -14.56 -46.17
N ASN A 372 22.33 -13.47 -46.90
CA ASN A 372 21.89 -13.46 -48.27
C ASN A 372 23.02 -14.16 -49.02
N ASP A 373 22.97 -15.49 -49.10
CA ASP A 373 23.80 -16.26 -50.02
C ASP A 373 23.46 -15.77 -51.43
N SER A 374 24.19 -14.74 -51.87
CA SER A 374 24.29 -14.38 -53.26
C SER A 374 24.96 -15.57 -53.95
N ILE A 375 24.14 -16.42 -54.54
CA ILE A 375 24.57 -17.44 -55.49
C ILE A 375 25.16 -16.67 -56.67
N ASP A 376 26.49 -16.63 -56.74
CA ASP A 376 27.22 -16.26 -57.96
C ASP A 376 26.84 -17.31 -59.02
N PHE A 377 26.10 -16.87 -60.03
CA PHE A 377 25.91 -17.66 -61.25
C PHE A 377 27.20 -17.52 -62.07
N GLU A 378 28.07 -18.51 -62.01
CA GLU A 378 29.11 -18.70 -63.04
C GLU A 378 28.42 -18.97 -64.38
N GLU A 379 28.60 -18.05 -65.33
CA GLU A 379 28.30 -18.25 -66.75
C GLU A 379 29.07 -19.47 -67.27
N PHE A 380 28.33 -20.55 -67.58
CA PHE A 380 28.86 -21.63 -68.40
C PHE A 380 28.66 -21.27 -69.88
N ASP A 381 29.74 -20.90 -70.54
CA ASP A 381 29.83 -20.86 -72.00
C ASP A 381 29.72 -22.29 -72.58
N PHE A 382 28.74 -22.51 -73.45
CA PHE A 382 28.69 -23.64 -74.38
C PHE A 382 28.14 -23.23 -75.74
#